data_AF-A0A1Q8LI17-F1
#
_entry.id   AF-A0A1Q8LI17-F1
#
_cell.length_a   1.000
_cell.length_b   1.000
_cell.length_c   1.000
_cell.angle_alpha   90.00
_cell.angle_beta   90.00
_cell.angle_gamma   90.00
#
_symmetry.space_group_name_H-M   'P 1'
#
loop_
_entity.id
_entity.type
_entity.pdbx_description
1 polymer ?
#
loop_
_entity_poly.entity_id
_entity_poly.type
_entity_poly.pdbx_seq_one_letter_code
_entity_poly.pdbx_strand_id
1 'polypeptide(L)'
;MGREMGFWTARQERALDEREVDALWWAWRQACEGAGLCTRVDTVTGPTVTVPRLVDVVLGPPVVLTVQLLPGQLLGDLRRVALRIAPHLGAVALRVTALGQIHARIELLGADPLDGTVGLPLPAAPGRVLLGRDETARDLVQSWADDVAHTIVQGVTRSGKSVFTYGLLSQLAADPLVTLCGSDPTGLLWRPFAGIRHAAWQVSGVDDLAAHEALLLALVEDMDARISSMPADRDTVEITPAQPLRVVLEELARSTGSPTPRRRPRTRSASASAP
;
A
#
# COMPACT_ATOMS: atom_id res chain seq x y z
N MET A 1 -34.42 -40.00 22.81
CA MET A 1 -32.99 -39.95 23.14
C MET A 1 -32.12 -39.17 22.13
N GLY A 2 -32.70 -38.41 21.18
CA GLY A 2 -31.94 -37.52 20.27
C GLY A 2 -32.17 -36.02 20.50
N ARG A 3 -33.21 -35.64 21.26
CA ARG A 3 -33.50 -34.23 21.60
C ARG A 3 -32.58 -33.69 22.71
N GLU A 4 -32.29 -34.48 23.74
CA GLU A 4 -31.46 -34.04 24.87
C GLU A 4 -30.01 -33.74 24.46
N MET A 5 -29.38 -34.57 23.61
CA MET A 5 -28.02 -34.29 23.11
C MET A 5 -27.90 -32.98 22.33
N GLY A 6 -28.93 -32.61 21.54
CA GLY A 6 -28.95 -31.33 20.82
C GLY A 6 -29.10 -30.10 21.72
N PHE A 7 -29.78 -30.24 22.87
CA PHE A 7 -29.86 -29.18 23.88
C PHE A 7 -28.54 -29.00 24.63
N TRP A 8 -27.79 -30.08 24.86
CA TRP A 8 -26.47 -30.03 25.50
C TRP A 8 -25.42 -29.41 24.58
N THR A 9 -25.41 -29.73 23.29
CA THR A 9 -24.50 -29.09 22.31
C THR A 9 -24.82 -27.61 22.13
N ALA A 10 -26.09 -27.22 21.98
CA ALA A 10 -26.47 -25.81 21.83
C ALA A 10 -26.19 -24.96 23.09
N ARG A 11 -26.35 -25.54 24.29
CA ARG A 11 -25.93 -24.87 25.54
C ARG A 11 -24.43 -24.71 25.64
N GLN A 12 -23.68 -25.73 25.23
CA GLN A 12 -22.23 -25.72 25.26
C GLN A 12 -21.66 -24.72 24.25
N GLU A 13 -22.19 -24.68 23.04
CA GLU A 13 -21.88 -23.68 22.00
C GLU A 13 -22.17 -22.26 22.51
N ARG A 14 -23.36 -22.02 23.06
CA ARG A 14 -23.71 -20.72 23.65
C ARG A 14 -22.78 -20.30 24.81
N ALA A 15 -22.41 -21.24 25.67
CA ALA A 15 -21.48 -20.97 26.76
C ALA A 15 -20.04 -20.70 26.28
N LEU A 16 -19.65 -21.28 25.15
CA LEU A 16 -18.37 -20.97 24.49
C LEU A 16 -18.43 -19.58 23.84
N ASP A 17 -19.51 -19.26 23.15
CA ASP A 17 -19.75 -17.93 22.57
C ASP A 17 -19.72 -16.84 23.63
N GLU A 18 -20.41 -17.04 24.76
CA GLU A 18 -20.42 -16.09 25.88
C GLU A 18 -19.01 -15.85 26.44
N ARG A 19 -18.21 -16.91 26.60
CA ARG A 19 -16.82 -16.78 27.05
C ARG A 19 -15.93 -16.07 26.05
N GLU A 20 -16.14 -16.31 24.76
CA GLU A 20 -15.38 -15.68 23.68
C GLU A 20 -15.71 -14.18 23.58
N VAL A 21 -17.00 -13.82 23.68
CA VAL A 21 -17.44 -12.42 23.75
C VAL A 21 -16.84 -11.72 24.98
N ASP A 22 -16.87 -12.35 26.15
CA ASP A 22 -16.29 -11.78 27.37
C ASP A 22 -14.77 -11.57 27.24
N ALA A 23 -14.06 -12.54 26.66
CA ALA A 23 -12.63 -12.43 26.40
C ALA A 23 -12.31 -11.27 25.43
N LEU A 24 -13.08 -11.15 24.33
CA LEU A 24 -12.95 -10.04 23.38
C LEU A 24 -13.25 -8.69 24.03
N TRP A 25 -14.24 -8.62 24.91
CA TRP A 25 -14.58 -7.39 25.63
C TRP A 25 -13.42 -6.94 26.53
N TRP A 26 -12.84 -7.86 27.31
CA TRP A 26 -11.69 -7.56 28.17
C TRP A 26 -10.44 -7.19 27.35
N ALA A 27 -10.16 -7.93 26.30
CA ALA A 27 -9.04 -7.67 25.40
C ALA A 27 -9.17 -6.29 24.74
N TRP A 28 -10.37 -5.95 24.24
CA TRP A 28 -10.68 -4.64 23.66
C TRP A 28 -10.36 -3.50 24.64
N ARG A 29 -10.84 -3.60 25.87
CA ARG A 29 -10.61 -2.57 26.89
C ARG A 29 -9.13 -2.37 27.18
N GLN A 30 -8.41 -3.46 27.44
CA GLN A 30 -6.98 -3.41 27.76
C GLN A 30 -6.15 -2.91 26.58
N ALA A 31 -6.47 -3.35 25.37
CA ALA A 31 -5.80 -2.91 24.15
C ALA A 31 -6.03 -1.42 23.88
N CYS A 32 -7.25 -0.89 24.09
CA CYS A 32 -7.53 0.53 23.94
C CYS A 32 -6.75 1.37 24.95
N GLU A 33 -6.72 0.97 26.21
CA GLU A 33 -5.97 1.67 27.26
C GLU A 33 -4.46 1.66 26.95
N GLY A 34 -3.88 0.49 26.65
CA GLY A 34 -2.48 0.36 26.25
C GLY A 34 -2.13 1.09 24.95
N ALA A 35 -3.10 1.23 24.05
CA ALA A 35 -2.98 2.01 22.82
C ALA A 35 -2.99 3.52 23.05
N GLY A 36 -3.41 3.99 24.22
CA GLY A 36 -3.70 5.40 24.48
C GLY A 36 -5.03 5.87 23.87
N LEU A 37 -5.87 4.95 23.42
CA LEU A 37 -7.20 5.23 22.90
C LEU A 37 -8.22 5.30 24.04
N CYS A 38 -8.00 6.25 24.94
CA CYS A 38 -8.82 6.44 26.13
C CYS A 38 -8.84 7.90 26.59
N THR A 39 -9.85 8.25 27.36
CA THR A 39 -9.87 9.47 28.17
C THR A 39 -9.54 9.09 29.61
N ARG A 40 -8.54 9.76 30.20
CA ARG A 40 -8.17 9.58 31.60
C ARG A 40 -8.54 10.84 32.38
N VAL A 41 -9.29 10.66 33.46
CA VAL A 41 -9.66 11.73 34.38
C VAL A 41 -9.16 11.35 35.77
N ASP A 42 -8.27 12.17 36.33
CA ASP A 42 -7.80 11.96 37.70
C ASP A 42 -8.90 12.38 38.69
N THR A 43 -9.35 11.42 39.50
CA THR A 43 -10.36 11.66 40.55
C THR A 43 -9.76 11.45 41.93
N VAL A 44 -10.46 11.92 42.97
CA VAL A 44 -10.01 11.80 44.38
C VAL A 44 -9.85 10.34 44.81
N THR A 45 -10.55 9.41 44.15
CA THR A 45 -10.46 7.95 44.40
C THR A 45 -9.47 7.22 43.48
N GLY A 46 -8.76 7.96 42.62
CA GLY A 46 -7.83 7.42 41.63
C GLY A 46 -8.21 7.77 40.18
N PRO A 47 -7.35 7.45 39.21
CA PRO A 47 -7.62 7.73 37.80
C PRO A 47 -8.79 6.90 37.26
N THR A 48 -9.78 7.56 36.67
CA THR A 48 -10.84 6.93 35.90
C THR A 48 -10.44 6.88 34.43
N VAL A 49 -10.41 5.69 33.83
CA VAL A 49 -10.10 5.48 32.41
C VAL A 49 -11.37 5.08 31.67
N THR A 50 -11.69 5.82 30.62
CA THR A 50 -12.81 5.52 29.71
C THR A 50 -12.26 5.21 28.32
N VAL A 51 -12.62 4.02 27.80
CA VAL A 51 -12.27 3.56 26.45
C VAL A 51 -13.53 3.58 25.56
N PRO A 52 -13.40 3.57 24.22
CA PRO A 52 -14.53 3.35 23.33
C PRO A 52 -15.26 2.07 23.72
N ARG A 53 -16.59 2.12 23.80
CA ARG A 53 -17.38 1.03 24.38
C ARG A 53 -17.66 -0.02 23.32
N LEU A 54 -17.33 -1.28 23.61
CA LEU A 54 -17.81 -2.41 22.83
C LEU A 54 -19.31 -2.60 23.10
N VAL A 55 -20.15 -2.41 22.08
CA VAL A 55 -21.62 -2.45 22.16
C VAL A 55 -22.16 -3.80 21.74
N ASP A 56 -21.57 -4.38 20.70
CA ASP A 56 -22.03 -5.65 20.12
C ASP A 56 -20.85 -6.45 19.55
N VAL A 57 -20.97 -7.77 19.59
CA VAL A 57 -19.99 -8.73 19.08
C VAL A 57 -20.73 -9.79 18.29
N VAL A 58 -20.45 -9.89 17.00
CA VAL A 58 -20.93 -10.94 16.13
C VAL A 58 -19.78 -11.92 15.91
N LEU A 59 -19.90 -13.10 16.51
CA LEU A 59 -18.98 -14.22 16.31
C LEU A 59 -19.27 -14.90 14.96
N GLY A 60 -18.23 -15.47 14.35
CA GLY A 60 -18.26 -16.11 13.03
C GLY A 60 -17.11 -15.62 12.14
N PRO A 61 -16.90 -16.20 10.95
CA PRO A 61 -15.97 -15.65 9.98
C PRO A 61 -16.66 -14.58 9.11
N PRO A 62 -16.23 -13.30 9.15
CA PRO A 62 -15.27 -12.68 10.07
C PRO A 62 -15.91 -12.24 11.39
N VAL A 63 -15.12 -12.16 12.46
CA VAL A 63 -15.58 -11.65 13.76
C VAL A 63 -15.75 -10.13 13.64
N VAL A 64 -16.92 -9.62 14.03
CA VAL A 64 -17.27 -8.20 13.90
C VAL A 64 -17.61 -7.60 15.26
N LEU A 65 -17.00 -6.47 15.55
CA LEU A 65 -17.25 -5.66 16.74
C LEU A 65 -17.97 -4.37 16.34
N THR A 66 -19.02 -4.02 17.07
CA THR A 66 -19.61 -2.67 17.01
C THR A 66 -19.13 -1.89 18.21
N VAL A 67 -18.44 -0.80 17.97
CA VAL A 67 -17.84 0.05 19.00
C VAL A 67 -18.46 1.43 18.98
N GLN A 68 -18.90 1.91 20.13
CA GLN A 68 -19.30 3.30 20.34
C GLN A 68 -18.06 4.15 20.64
N LEU A 69 -17.85 5.18 19.83
CA LEU A 69 -16.75 6.14 19.97
C LEU A 69 -16.94 7.02 21.21
N LEU A 70 -15.84 7.53 21.75
CA LEU A 70 -15.87 8.55 22.80
C LEU A 70 -16.38 9.89 22.23
N PRO A 71 -16.97 10.76 23.07
CA PRO A 71 -17.35 12.10 22.63
C PRO A 71 -16.17 12.85 22.00
N GLY A 72 -16.36 13.37 20.78
CA GLY A 72 -15.33 14.09 20.03
C GLY A 72 -14.25 13.21 19.39
N GLN A 73 -14.27 11.90 19.60
CA GLN A 73 -13.34 10.97 18.96
C GLN A 73 -13.74 10.72 17.50
N LEU A 74 -12.74 10.69 16.61
CA LEU A 74 -12.96 10.44 15.19
C LEU A 74 -12.63 8.99 14.84
N LEU A 75 -13.22 8.49 13.75
CA LEU A 75 -12.86 7.18 13.18
C LEU A 75 -11.35 7.09 12.87
N GLY A 76 -10.73 8.22 12.52
CA GLY A 76 -9.29 8.33 12.28
C GLY A 76 -8.43 8.03 13.50
N ASP A 77 -8.91 8.32 14.72
CA ASP A 77 -8.18 8.02 15.95
C ASP A 77 -8.13 6.51 16.22
N LEU A 78 -9.23 5.82 15.95
CA LEU A 78 -9.29 4.35 16.00
C LEU A 78 -8.36 3.72 14.96
N ARG A 79 -8.39 4.22 13.71
CA ARG A 79 -7.52 3.76 12.61
C ARG A 79 -6.04 3.93 12.92
N ARG A 80 -5.66 5.04 13.59
CA ARG A 80 -4.27 5.33 13.97
C ARG A 80 -3.67 4.26 14.88
N VAL A 81 -4.48 3.63 15.73
CA VAL A 81 -4.02 2.63 16.69
C VAL A 81 -4.42 1.20 16.32
N ALA A 82 -5.17 1.01 15.23
CA ALA A 82 -5.73 -0.28 14.83
C ALA A 82 -4.69 -1.40 14.78
N LEU A 83 -3.51 -1.15 14.20
CA LEU A 83 -2.42 -2.14 14.12
C LEU A 83 -1.83 -2.52 15.49
N ARG A 84 -1.89 -1.62 16.48
CA ARG A 84 -1.45 -1.92 17.86
C ARG A 84 -2.50 -2.72 18.62
N ILE A 85 -3.78 -2.53 18.31
CA ILE A 85 -4.90 -3.22 18.96
C ILE A 85 -5.07 -4.64 18.37
N ALA A 86 -4.91 -4.81 17.06
CA ALA A 86 -5.21 -6.05 16.35
C ALA A 86 -4.66 -7.33 17.03
N PRO A 87 -3.37 -7.40 17.43
CA PRO A 87 -2.79 -8.62 18.00
C PRO A 87 -3.44 -9.02 19.33
N HIS A 88 -3.92 -8.06 20.10
CA HIS A 88 -4.61 -8.32 21.37
C HIS A 88 -6.00 -8.93 21.17
N LEU A 89 -6.58 -8.76 19.99
CA LEU A 89 -7.88 -9.35 19.61
C LEU A 89 -7.72 -10.65 18.82
N GLY A 90 -6.49 -11.19 18.70
CA GLY A 90 -6.21 -12.36 17.88
C GLY A 90 -6.30 -12.11 16.36
N ALA A 91 -6.25 -10.85 15.93
CA ALA A 91 -6.30 -10.46 14.52
C ALA A 91 -4.95 -9.97 14.02
N VAL A 92 -4.68 -10.13 12.72
CA VAL A 92 -3.48 -9.59 12.08
C VAL A 92 -3.66 -8.10 11.75
N ALA A 93 -4.89 -7.69 11.44
CA ALA A 93 -5.26 -6.31 11.21
C ALA A 93 -6.75 -6.07 11.56
N LEU A 94 -7.14 -4.80 11.71
CA LEU A 94 -8.53 -4.40 11.92
C LEU A 94 -9.03 -3.59 10.72
N ARG A 95 -10.14 -4.01 10.12
CA ARG A 95 -10.85 -3.18 9.14
C ARG A 95 -11.87 -2.32 9.88
N VAL A 96 -11.64 -1.01 9.84
CA VAL A 96 -12.44 -0.01 10.55
C VAL A 96 -13.30 0.78 9.57
N THR A 97 -14.62 0.59 9.64
CA THR A 97 -15.61 1.33 8.85
C THR A 97 -16.55 2.12 9.75
N ALA A 98 -17.11 3.21 9.22
CA ALA A 98 -18.10 3.99 9.94
C ALA A 98 -19.42 3.22 10.05
N LEU A 99 -20.07 3.31 11.21
CA LEU A 99 -21.44 2.84 11.43
C LEU A 99 -22.26 3.99 12.01
N GLY A 100 -22.83 4.82 11.14
CA GLY A 100 -23.44 6.08 11.57
C GLY A 100 -22.41 7.09 12.10
N GLN A 101 -22.84 7.99 12.99
CA GLN A 101 -22.02 9.12 13.45
C GLN A 101 -21.14 8.81 14.66
N ILE A 102 -21.60 7.91 15.54
CA ILE A 102 -20.95 7.65 16.84
C ILE A 102 -20.50 6.20 17.02
N HIS A 103 -20.75 5.33 16.03
CA HIS A 103 -20.28 3.95 16.06
C HIS A 103 -19.29 3.67 14.94
N ALA A 104 -18.39 2.73 15.21
CA ALA A 104 -17.50 2.12 14.25
C ALA A 104 -17.81 0.63 14.17
N ARG A 105 -17.79 0.09 12.96
CA ARG A 105 -17.74 -1.36 12.72
C ARG A 105 -16.27 -1.75 12.57
N ILE A 106 -15.84 -2.72 13.36
CA ILE A 106 -14.49 -3.27 13.33
C ILE A 106 -14.57 -4.74 12.94
N GLU A 107 -13.92 -5.12 11.87
CA GLU A 107 -13.79 -6.50 11.45
C GLU A 107 -12.38 -7.01 11.74
N LEU A 108 -12.28 -8.14 12.43
CA LEU A 108 -11.02 -8.78 12.80
C LEU A 108 -10.53 -9.61 11.61
N LEU A 109 -9.41 -9.21 11.02
CA LEU A 109 -8.82 -9.92 9.89
C LEU A 109 -7.90 -11.03 10.41
N GLY A 110 -8.28 -12.28 10.14
CA GLY A 110 -7.52 -13.47 10.56
C GLY A 110 -6.32 -13.81 9.68
N ALA A 111 -6.21 -13.19 8.50
CA ALA A 111 -5.06 -13.27 7.62
C ALA A 111 -4.62 -11.85 7.24
N ASP A 112 -3.32 -11.63 7.11
CA ASP A 112 -2.82 -10.41 6.50
C ASP A 112 -3.15 -10.45 5.00
N PRO A 113 -3.98 -9.52 4.48
CA PRO A 113 -4.27 -9.47 3.05
C PRO A 113 -3.01 -9.21 2.19
N LEU A 114 -1.91 -8.76 2.81
CA LEU A 114 -0.62 -8.52 2.17
C LEU A 114 0.37 -9.68 2.35
N ASP A 115 0.00 -10.76 3.06
CA ASP A 115 0.89 -11.92 3.19
C ASP A 115 0.94 -12.71 1.88
N GLY A 116 2.16 -13.15 1.54
CA GLY A 116 2.46 -13.85 0.29
C GLY A 116 2.90 -12.96 -0.87
N THR A 117 2.90 -13.55 -2.07
CA THR A 117 3.37 -12.91 -3.30
C THR A 117 2.31 -12.99 -4.38
N VAL A 118 2.05 -11.88 -5.07
CA VAL A 118 1.23 -11.88 -6.28
C VAL A 118 2.15 -12.11 -7.47
N GLY A 119 1.97 -13.25 -8.15
CA GLY A 119 2.65 -13.53 -9.41
C GLY A 119 2.15 -12.61 -10.51
N LEU A 120 3.07 -11.99 -11.25
CA LEU A 120 2.74 -11.19 -12.41
C LEU A 120 2.53 -12.10 -13.63
N PRO A 121 1.35 -12.09 -14.27
CA PRO A 121 1.14 -12.84 -15.49
C PRO A 121 1.90 -12.15 -16.63
N LEU A 122 2.99 -12.77 -17.07
CA LEU A 122 3.74 -12.35 -18.26
C LEU A 122 3.60 -13.40 -19.37
N PRO A 123 3.29 -13.01 -20.62
CA PRO A 123 3.06 -11.64 -21.08
C PRO A 123 1.75 -11.05 -20.53
N ALA A 124 1.75 -9.74 -20.29
CA ALA A 124 0.56 -9.02 -19.84
C ALA A 124 -0.48 -8.95 -20.96
N ALA A 125 -1.76 -8.82 -20.59
CA ALA A 125 -2.82 -8.56 -21.55
C ALA A 125 -2.61 -7.17 -22.19
N PRO A 126 -2.64 -7.05 -23.53
CA PRO A 126 -2.43 -5.75 -24.16
C PRO A 126 -3.41 -4.68 -23.67
N GLY A 127 -2.94 -3.44 -23.54
CA GLY A 127 -3.78 -2.32 -23.10
C GLY A 127 -3.97 -2.21 -21.59
N ARG A 128 -3.51 -3.19 -20.80
CA ARG A 128 -3.79 -3.28 -19.35
C ARG A 128 -2.58 -3.66 -18.53
N VAL A 129 -2.60 -3.25 -17.27
CA VAL A 129 -1.58 -3.61 -16.26
C VAL A 129 -2.23 -4.07 -14.97
N LEU A 130 -1.72 -5.16 -14.40
CA LEU A 130 -2.05 -5.60 -13.05
C LEU A 130 -1.25 -4.76 -12.06
N LEU A 131 -1.94 -4.01 -11.20
CA LEU A 131 -1.36 -3.22 -10.12
C LEU A 131 -1.13 -4.06 -8.85
N GLY A 132 -1.99 -5.06 -8.63
CA GLY A 132 -1.93 -5.93 -7.46
C GLY A 132 -3.25 -6.63 -7.22
N ARG A 133 -3.47 -7.08 -5.98
CA ARG A 133 -4.76 -7.59 -5.52
C ARG A 133 -5.26 -6.75 -4.36
N ASP A 134 -6.57 -6.53 -4.33
CA ASP A 134 -7.21 -5.96 -3.16
C ASP A 134 -7.32 -6.96 -2.02
N GLU A 135 -7.79 -6.50 -0.87
CA GLU A 135 -7.96 -7.30 0.32
C GLU A 135 -9.08 -8.36 0.22
N THR A 136 -9.83 -8.37 -0.89
CA THR A 136 -10.82 -9.41 -1.23
C THR A 136 -10.28 -10.40 -2.27
N ALA A 137 -8.97 -10.37 -2.52
CA ALA A 137 -8.25 -11.16 -3.51
C ALA A 137 -8.70 -10.89 -4.96
N ARG A 138 -9.31 -9.74 -5.24
CA ARG A 138 -9.64 -9.33 -6.61
C ARG A 138 -8.45 -8.61 -7.22
N ASP A 139 -8.19 -8.90 -8.48
CA ASP A 139 -7.14 -8.23 -9.24
C ASP A 139 -7.50 -6.75 -9.45
N LEU A 140 -6.58 -5.88 -9.06
CA LEU A 140 -6.62 -4.45 -9.35
C LEU A 140 -5.91 -4.23 -10.68
N VAL A 141 -6.70 -3.98 -11.73
CA VAL A 141 -6.21 -3.79 -13.10
C VAL A 141 -6.50 -2.37 -13.55
N GLN A 142 -5.54 -1.75 -14.23
CA GLN A 142 -5.68 -0.43 -14.84
C GLN A 142 -5.52 -0.54 -16.37
N SER A 143 -6.36 0.17 -17.12
CA SER A 143 -6.21 0.29 -18.57
C SER A 143 -5.32 1.49 -18.86
N TRP A 144 -4.17 1.29 -19.50
CA TRP A 144 -3.41 2.45 -19.99
C TRP A 144 -4.00 2.98 -21.31
N ALA A 145 -4.79 2.16 -22.01
CA ALA A 145 -5.40 2.53 -23.29
C ALA A 145 -6.62 3.44 -23.09
N ASP A 146 -7.37 3.24 -22.01
CA ASP A 146 -8.59 3.99 -21.72
C ASP A 146 -8.38 5.05 -20.61
N ASP A 147 -7.48 4.78 -19.66
CA ASP A 147 -7.21 5.68 -18.53
C ASP A 147 -5.91 6.46 -18.80
N VAL A 148 -6.03 7.68 -19.35
CA VAL A 148 -4.89 8.61 -19.43
C VAL A 148 -4.60 9.13 -18.02
N ALA A 149 -3.73 8.44 -17.29
CA ALA A 149 -3.44 8.75 -15.89
C ALA A 149 -1.93 8.87 -15.63
N HIS A 150 -1.52 10.03 -15.13
CA HIS A 150 -0.22 10.17 -14.48
C HIS A 150 -0.22 9.42 -13.15
N THR A 151 0.79 8.58 -12.93
CA THR A 151 0.92 7.80 -11.70
C THR A 151 2.12 8.27 -10.89
N ILE A 152 1.90 8.54 -9.60
CA ILE A 152 2.95 8.88 -8.64
C ILE A 152 3.11 7.70 -7.67
N VAL A 153 4.33 7.16 -7.56
CA VAL A 153 4.64 6.06 -6.65
C VAL A 153 5.57 6.56 -5.54
N GLN A 154 5.10 6.53 -4.29
CA GLN A 154 5.84 6.98 -3.12
C GLN A 154 5.90 5.90 -2.05
N GLY A 155 7.00 5.89 -1.29
CA GLY A 155 7.19 4.95 -0.19
C GLY A 155 8.62 4.94 0.32
N VAL A 156 8.77 4.59 1.60
CA VAL A 156 10.07 4.45 2.28
C VAL A 156 10.87 3.26 1.73
N THR A 157 12.17 3.19 2.04
CA THR A 157 13.00 2.04 1.67
C THR A 157 12.40 0.75 2.23
N ARG A 158 12.38 -0.31 1.41
CA ARG A 158 11.73 -1.61 1.67
C ARG A 158 10.20 -1.60 1.75
N SER A 159 9.51 -0.52 1.36
CA SER A 159 8.04 -0.52 1.28
C SER A 159 7.47 -1.27 0.05
N GLY A 160 8.32 -1.93 -0.76
CA GLY A 160 7.89 -2.57 -2.00
C GLY A 160 7.80 -1.67 -3.23
N LYS A 161 8.08 -0.35 -3.12
CA LYS A 161 8.02 0.59 -4.27
C LYS A 161 8.76 0.09 -5.52
N SER A 162 10.02 -0.33 -5.37
CA SER A 162 10.81 -0.81 -6.52
C SER A 162 10.24 -2.09 -7.12
N VAL A 163 9.70 -3.00 -6.29
CA VAL A 163 9.04 -4.23 -6.76
C VAL A 163 7.79 -3.88 -7.56
N PHE A 164 6.97 -2.97 -7.05
CA PHE A 164 5.80 -2.44 -7.77
C PHE A 164 6.19 -1.80 -9.11
N THR A 165 7.17 -0.89 -9.10
CA THR A 165 7.62 -0.19 -10.31
C THR A 165 8.16 -1.16 -11.35
N TYR A 166 9.03 -2.11 -10.98
CA TYR A 166 9.54 -3.11 -11.92
C TYR A 166 8.44 -4.04 -12.42
N GLY A 167 7.47 -4.39 -11.58
CA GLY A 167 6.33 -5.21 -11.99
C GLY A 167 5.45 -4.51 -13.02
N LEU A 168 5.15 -3.22 -12.80
CA LEU A 168 4.43 -2.38 -13.76
C LEU A 168 5.20 -2.25 -15.08
N LEU A 169 6.49 -1.89 -15.01
CA LEU A 169 7.34 -1.71 -16.18
C LEU A 169 7.55 -3.00 -16.98
N SER A 170 7.64 -4.15 -16.32
CA SER A 170 7.77 -5.44 -17.03
C SER A 170 6.55 -5.76 -17.87
N GLN A 171 5.35 -5.44 -17.37
CA GLN A 171 4.10 -5.62 -18.12
C GLN A 171 4.02 -4.66 -19.31
N LEU A 172 4.35 -3.39 -19.10
CA LEU A 172 4.37 -2.37 -20.15
C LEU A 172 5.45 -2.66 -21.21
N ALA A 173 6.65 -3.09 -20.79
CA ALA A 173 7.72 -3.46 -21.70
C ALA A 173 7.36 -4.69 -22.55
N ALA A 174 6.47 -5.57 -22.09
CA ALA A 174 5.99 -6.70 -22.88
C ALA A 174 4.98 -6.27 -23.97
N ASP A 175 4.38 -5.08 -23.86
CA ASP A 175 3.32 -4.63 -24.76
C ASP A 175 3.90 -3.94 -26.02
N PRO A 176 3.66 -4.46 -27.24
CA PRO A 176 4.21 -3.88 -28.46
C PRO A 176 3.70 -2.47 -28.76
N LEU A 177 2.59 -2.04 -28.17
CA LEU A 177 2.00 -0.71 -28.34
C LEU A 177 2.58 0.33 -27.37
N VAL A 178 3.47 -0.08 -26.47
CA VAL A 178 4.08 0.80 -25.47
C VAL A 178 5.56 0.99 -25.77
N THR A 179 6.05 2.21 -25.57
CA THR A 179 7.48 2.52 -25.45
C THR A 179 7.75 3.13 -24.08
N LEU A 180 8.60 2.46 -23.31
CA LEU A 180 9.12 2.99 -22.06
C LEU A 180 10.18 4.06 -22.36
N CYS A 181 10.03 5.24 -21.79
CA CYS A 181 10.94 6.36 -22.03
C CYS A 181 11.19 7.14 -20.74
N GLY A 182 12.27 7.91 -20.72
CA GLY A 182 12.52 8.88 -19.65
C GLY A 182 13.90 8.81 -19.01
N SER A 183 14.01 9.54 -17.91
CA SER A 183 15.24 9.96 -17.28
C SER A 183 15.40 9.29 -15.91
N ASP A 184 16.49 8.56 -15.74
CA ASP A 184 16.85 7.91 -14.48
C ASP A 184 18.25 8.35 -14.02
N PRO A 185 18.36 9.48 -13.30
CA PRO A 185 19.63 9.93 -12.76
C PRO A 185 20.26 8.92 -11.77
N THR A 186 19.46 8.09 -11.10
CA THR A 186 19.99 7.13 -10.12
C THR A 186 20.74 5.98 -10.79
N GLY A 187 20.44 5.74 -12.06
CA GLY A 187 20.97 4.64 -12.85
C GLY A 187 20.50 3.27 -12.38
N LEU A 188 19.41 3.18 -11.60
CA LEU A 188 18.88 1.93 -11.05
C LEU A 188 17.63 1.47 -11.79
N LEU A 189 16.72 2.39 -12.12
CA LEU A 189 15.42 2.10 -12.73
C LEU A 189 15.55 1.43 -14.09
N TRP A 190 16.47 1.90 -14.95
CA TRP A 190 16.58 1.39 -16.31
C TRP A 190 17.43 0.13 -16.47
N ARG A 191 18.20 -0.27 -15.44
CA ARG A 191 19.11 -1.43 -15.54
C ARG A 191 18.45 -2.71 -16.05
N PRO A 192 17.25 -3.12 -15.58
CA PRO A 192 16.60 -4.34 -16.07
C PRO A 192 16.10 -4.24 -17.51
N PHE A 193 16.02 -3.01 -18.04
CA PHE A 193 15.46 -2.69 -19.35
C PHE A 193 16.54 -2.21 -20.34
N ALA A 194 17.82 -2.32 -19.98
CA ALA A 194 18.91 -1.95 -20.87
C ALA A 194 18.93 -2.81 -22.13
N GLY A 195 19.12 -2.18 -23.29
CA GLY A 195 19.28 -2.88 -24.58
C GLY A 195 18.01 -3.47 -25.17
N ILE A 196 16.83 -3.16 -24.62
CA ILE A 196 15.54 -3.54 -25.23
C ILE A 196 15.15 -2.55 -26.34
N ARG A 197 14.05 -2.81 -27.05
CA ARG A 197 13.53 -1.96 -28.15
C ARG A 197 13.27 -0.48 -27.80
N HIS A 198 13.34 -0.14 -26.51
CA HIS A 198 13.09 1.18 -25.96
C HIS A 198 14.36 2.01 -25.71
N ALA A 199 15.55 1.43 -25.88
CA ALA A 199 16.82 2.04 -25.46
C ALA A 199 17.08 3.44 -26.03
N ALA A 200 16.58 3.74 -27.24
CA ALA A 200 16.71 5.07 -27.86
C ALA A 200 15.99 6.19 -27.10
N TRP A 201 15.05 5.85 -26.21
CA TRP A 201 14.24 6.80 -25.44
C TRP A 201 14.55 6.75 -23.94
N GLN A 202 15.68 6.16 -23.55
CA GLN A 202 16.06 5.96 -22.15
C GLN A 202 17.45 6.55 -21.88
N VAL A 203 17.57 7.40 -20.86
CA VAL A 203 18.85 7.91 -20.36
C VAL A 203 18.97 7.56 -18.88
N SER A 204 20.13 7.00 -18.50
CA SER A 204 20.36 6.41 -17.17
C SER A 204 21.73 6.83 -16.62
N GLY A 205 21.79 7.04 -15.30
CA GLY A 205 23.00 7.49 -14.59
C GLY A 205 23.12 9.00 -14.53
N VAL A 206 24.26 9.52 -14.06
CA VAL A 206 24.52 10.97 -13.95
C VAL A 206 25.66 11.43 -14.85
N ASP A 207 26.18 10.54 -15.69
CA ASP A 207 27.43 10.78 -16.42
C ASP A 207 27.24 11.79 -17.57
N ASP A 208 26.02 11.92 -18.10
CA ASP A 208 25.69 12.82 -19.21
C ASP A 208 24.37 13.57 -18.97
N LEU A 209 24.44 14.66 -18.19
CA LEU A 209 23.29 15.52 -17.92
C LEU A 209 22.68 16.15 -19.18
N ALA A 210 23.49 16.40 -20.22
CA ALA A 210 23.01 16.96 -21.48
C ALA A 210 22.13 15.96 -22.23
N ALA A 211 22.43 14.66 -22.16
CA ALA A 211 21.57 13.62 -22.71
C ALA A 211 20.20 13.57 -22.03
N HIS A 212 20.12 13.81 -20.71
CA HIS A 212 18.83 13.88 -20.01
C HIS A 212 17.99 15.06 -20.50
N GLU A 213 18.59 16.25 -20.62
CA GLU A 213 17.92 17.44 -21.15
C GLU A 213 17.45 17.21 -22.60
N ALA A 214 18.32 16.70 -23.46
CA ALA A 214 17.99 16.41 -24.85
C ALA A 214 16.85 15.40 -24.98
N LEU A 215 16.82 14.35 -24.14
CA LEU A 215 15.73 13.38 -24.12
C LEU A 215 14.40 14.03 -23.72
N LEU A 216 14.41 14.85 -22.65
CA LEU A 216 13.19 15.51 -22.17
C LEU A 216 12.64 16.48 -23.22
N LEU A 217 13.52 17.24 -23.90
CA LEU A 217 13.12 18.09 -25.02
C LEU A 217 12.53 17.27 -26.17
N ALA A 218 13.17 16.18 -26.56
CA ALA A 218 12.65 15.30 -27.62
C ALA A 218 11.29 14.68 -27.28
N LEU A 219 11.01 14.40 -25.99
CA LEU A 219 9.71 13.91 -25.54
C LEU A 219 8.62 15.00 -25.62
N VAL A 220 8.97 16.25 -25.31
CA VAL A 220 8.05 17.39 -25.49
C VAL A 220 7.78 17.63 -26.98
N GLU A 221 8.80 17.57 -27.83
CA GLU A 221 8.64 17.69 -29.28
C GLU A 221 7.76 16.56 -29.86
N ASP A 222 7.92 15.31 -29.41
CA ASP A 222 7.05 14.18 -29.79
C ASP A 222 5.59 14.44 -29.34
N MET A 223 5.38 14.99 -28.14
CA MET A 223 4.06 15.35 -27.65
C MET A 223 3.42 16.45 -28.52
N ASP A 224 4.13 17.53 -28.81
CA ASP A 224 3.65 18.66 -29.62
C ASP A 224 3.33 18.23 -31.06
N ALA A 225 4.17 17.38 -31.65
CA ALA A 225 3.93 16.82 -32.98
C ALA A 225 2.65 15.97 -33.02
N ARG A 226 2.42 15.15 -31.99
CA ARG A 226 1.20 14.33 -31.88
C ARG A 226 -0.06 15.19 -31.72
N ILE A 227 -0.02 16.19 -30.84
CA ILE A 227 -1.13 17.14 -30.65
C ILE A 227 -1.43 17.87 -31.96
N SER A 228 -0.41 18.34 -32.67
CA SER A 228 -0.56 19.05 -33.95
C SER A 228 -1.16 18.17 -35.06
N SER A 229 -0.90 16.86 -35.01
CA SER A 229 -1.46 15.88 -35.96
C SER A 229 -2.89 15.43 -35.61
N MET A 230 -3.39 15.79 -34.44
CA MET A 230 -4.67 15.32 -33.94
C MET A 230 -5.84 15.96 -34.71
N PRO A 231 -6.83 15.18 -35.17
CA PRO A 231 -8.04 15.74 -35.75
C PRO A 231 -8.76 16.67 -34.76
N ALA A 232 -9.31 17.77 -35.25
CA ALA A 232 -9.95 18.79 -34.40
C ALA A 232 -11.20 18.29 -33.64
N ASP A 233 -11.77 17.15 -34.05
CA ASP A 233 -12.92 16.49 -33.43
C ASP A 233 -12.52 15.35 -32.47
N ARG A 234 -11.22 15.20 -32.17
CA ARG A 234 -10.71 14.17 -31.25
C ARG A 234 -9.87 14.81 -30.14
N ASP A 235 -9.88 14.14 -28.98
CA ASP A 235 -9.08 14.48 -27.81
C ASP A 235 -8.03 13.39 -27.49
N THR A 236 -7.94 12.37 -28.36
CA THR A 236 -6.99 11.27 -28.24
C THR A 236 -6.42 10.89 -29.60
N VAL A 237 -5.19 10.40 -29.59
CA VAL A 237 -4.55 9.82 -30.77
C VAL A 237 -4.61 8.30 -30.70
N GLU A 238 -4.83 7.68 -31.86
CA GLU A 238 -4.84 6.22 -31.96
C GLU A 238 -3.46 5.65 -31.62
N ILE A 239 -3.44 4.63 -30.76
CA ILE A 239 -2.22 3.97 -30.32
C ILE A 239 -1.95 2.80 -31.26
N THR A 240 -0.81 2.85 -31.96
CA THR A 240 -0.39 1.82 -32.93
C THR A 240 1.09 1.50 -32.74
N PRO A 241 1.62 0.41 -33.32
CA PRO A 241 3.06 0.15 -33.26
C PRO A 241 3.92 1.27 -33.89
N ALA A 242 3.38 1.99 -34.88
CA ALA A 242 4.03 3.14 -35.50
C ALA A 242 3.91 4.41 -34.64
N GLN A 243 2.85 4.50 -33.83
CA GLN A 243 2.58 5.59 -32.91
C GLN A 243 2.32 5.03 -31.50
N PRO A 244 3.37 4.50 -30.84
CA PRO A 244 3.19 3.82 -29.57
C PRO A 244 2.90 4.82 -28.45
N LEU A 245 2.26 4.35 -27.39
CA LEU A 245 2.13 5.10 -26.14
C LEU A 245 3.53 5.36 -25.56
N ARG A 246 3.81 6.61 -25.19
CA ARG A 246 5.01 6.99 -24.44
C ARG A 246 4.72 6.95 -22.96
N VAL A 247 5.33 6.01 -22.25
CA VAL A 247 5.30 6.02 -20.78
C VAL A 247 6.58 6.67 -20.30
N VAL A 248 6.47 7.93 -19.87
CA VAL A 248 7.59 8.73 -19.38
C VAL A 248 7.79 8.44 -17.90
N LEU A 249 8.99 8.02 -17.53
CA LEU A 249 9.40 7.83 -16.14
C LEU A 249 10.47 8.84 -15.75
N GLU A 250 10.26 9.41 -14.57
CA GLU A 250 11.22 10.28 -13.89
C GLU A 250 11.42 9.78 -12.48
N GLU A 251 12.65 9.38 -12.15
CA GLU A 251 13.01 9.10 -10.76
C GLU A 251 13.55 10.36 -10.07
N LEU A 252 12.67 11.04 -9.34
CA LEU A 252 13.03 12.16 -8.47
C LEU A 252 13.64 11.66 -7.15
N ALA A 253 14.92 11.29 -7.19
CA ALA A 253 15.69 11.04 -5.98
C ALA A 253 16.01 12.36 -5.27
N ARG A 254 15.14 12.82 -4.37
CA ARG A 254 15.33 13.93 -3.40
C ARG A 254 16.38 14.98 -3.87
N SER A 255 16.16 15.59 -5.02
CA SER A 255 17.14 16.42 -5.74
C SER A 255 17.33 17.83 -5.14
N THR A 256 16.84 18.06 -3.91
CA THR A 256 16.91 19.37 -3.23
C THR A 256 17.76 19.37 -1.95
N GLY A 257 18.56 18.32 -1.70
CA GLY A 257 19.45 18.27 -0.54
C GLY A 257 20.92 18.42 -0.93
N SER A 258 21.56 19.52 -0.52
CA SER A 258 23.02 19.65 -0.48
C SER A 258 23.68 18.37 0.08
N PRO A 259 24.80 17.89 -0.48
CA PRO A 259 25.37 16.60 -0.11
C PRO A 259 25.77 16.60 1.37
N THR A 260 25.03 15.82 2.17
CA THR A 260 25.43 15.56 3.56
C THR A 260 26.59 14.56 3.51
N PRO A 261 27.75 14.83 4.13
CA PRO A 261 28.92 13.97 3.99
C PRO A 261 28.64 12.59 4.58
N ARG A 262 28.87 11.55 3.78
CA ARG A 262 28.84 10.15 4.22
C ARG A 262 29.80 9.99 5.40
N ARG A 263 29.26 9.68 6.59
CA ARG A 263 30.07 9.27 7.74
C ARG A 263 30.89 8.04 7.36
N ARG A 264 32.23 8.19 7.37
CA ARG A 264 33.15 7.06 7.25
C ARG A 264 32.87 6.03 8.36
N PRO A 265 32.95 4.73 8.07
CA PRO A 265 32.83 3.70 9.09
C PRO A 265 34.00 3.84 10.08
N ARG A 266 33.69 3.85 11.38
CA ARG A 266 34.68 3.81 12.46
C ARG A 266 35.41 2.47 12.40
N THR A 267 36.64 2.47 11.90
CA THR A 267 37.57 1.36 12.05
C THR A 267 38.05 1.32 13.51
N ARG A 268 37.83 0.19 14.19
CA ARG A 268 38.53 -0.12 15.44
C ARG A 268 39.93 -0.62 15.06
N SER A 269 40.96 0.16 15.36
CA SER A 269 42.34 -0.34 15.33
C SER A 269 42.61 -1.15 16.60
N ALA A 270 42.97 -2.41 16.41
CA ALA A 270 43.60 -3.22 17.45
C ALA A 270 45.02 -2.70 17.69
N SER A 271 45.38 -2.41 18.93
CA SER A 271 46.76 -2.22 19.34
C SER A 271 47.27 -3.52 19.95
N ALA A 272 48.21 -4.17 19.27
CA ALA A 272 49.03 -5.21 19.86
C ALA A 272 50.10 -4.55 20.74
N SER A 273 50.16 -4.96 22.00
CA SER A 273 51.21 -4.60 22.95
C SER A 273 52.25 -5.71 22.98
N ALA A 274 53.52 -5.34 22.75
CA ALA A 274 54.71 -5.99 23.32
C ALA A 274 55.96 -5.16 22.96
N PRO A 275 57.06 -5.25 23.72
CA PRO A 275 57.26 -5.96 24.99
C PRO A 275 57.14 -5.06 26.23
#